data_AF-A0A921YNG4-F1
#
_entry.id   AF-A0A921YNG4-F1
#
_cell.length_a   1.000
_cell.length_b   1.000
_cell.length_c   1.000
_cell.angle_alpha   90.00
_cell.angle_beta   90.00
_cell.angle_gamma   90.00
#
_symmetry.space_group_name_H-M   'P 1'
#
loop_
_entity.id
_entity.type
_entity.pdbx_description
1 polymer ?
#
loop_
_entity_poly.entity_id
_entity_poly.type
_entity_poly.pdbx_seq_one_letter_code
_entity_poly.pdbx_strand_id
1 'polypeptide(L)'
;MWSVTYPISVMVHCSKRGSEAFVGTLSHIYKYQVGGAAHLGSILLSTIDNKPDGTFDLEELESRIRGGNNNEPISTVVALENSHNVCGGKVLSLKFINDVAALCKKHSLILHMDGARLFNASEYLQVLASRVVRDCDSVSVCFSKGLSAPVGSVLVGTRDFIEQARRIRKMLGGGMRQAGVLAAAVLVGLDEMMPQLYLDHQRARRLACAIRNLGVDTFSVDDDVHTNIVLVYISPASRLVSKDVVKNLAQSDEDNQDCRTANNEDIVVKASSFGPKIVRLTLHKDISDQDLSLAINKISYVFRQLDRHRVTSKL
;
A
#
# COMPACT_ATOMS: atom_id res chain seq x y z
N MET A 1 -9.02 -0.82 -9.00
CA MET A 1 -10.28 -0.21 -8.51
C MET A 1 -10.05 0.34 -7.11
N TRP A 2 -10.40 1.60 -6.86
CA TRP A 2 -10.17 2.25 -5.57
C TRP A 2 -11.29 1.90 -4.59
N SER A 3 -10.93 1.69 -3.33
CA SER A 3 -11.92 1.34 -2.30
C SER A 3 -12.59 2.58 -1.74
N VAL A 4 -13.93 2.58 -1.70
CA VAL A 4 -14.74 3.61 -1.03
C VAL A 4 -14.95 3.31 0.46
N THR A 5 -14.33 2.26 1.01
CA THR A 5 -14.58 1.83 2.39
C THR A 5 -14.06 2.83 3.42
N TYR A 6 -12.92 3.48 3.18
CA TYR A 6 -12.42 4.49 4.11
C TYR A 6 -13.33 5.72 4.17
N PRO A 7 -13.72 6.36 3.03
CA PRO A 7 -14.69 7.44 3.05
C PRO A 7 -15.98 7.07 3.78
N ILE A 8 -16.50 5.86 3.55
CA ILE A 8 -17.67 5.36 4.29
C ILE A 8 -17.38 5.28 5.79
N SER A 9 -16.25 4.68 6.18
CA SER A 9 -15.85 4.50 7.58
C SER A 9 -15.75 5.83 8.32
N VAL A 10 -15.02 6.78 7.75
CA VAL A 10 -14.78 8.07 8.39
C VAL A 10 -16.06 8.91 8.43
N MET A 11 -16.96 8.79 7.45
CA MET A 11 -18.28 9.45 7.49
C MET A 11 -19.22 8.88 8.57
N VAL A 12 -19.07 7.61 8.97
CA VAL A 12 -19.82 7.06 10.12
C VAL A 12 -19.23 7.57 11.43
N HIS A 13 -17.91 7.44 11.60
CA HIS A 13 -17.24 7.80 12.86
C HIS A 13 -17.27 9.29 13.13
N CYS A 14 -17.04 10.11 12.10
CA CYS A 14 -17.14 11.55 12.14
C CYS A 14 -18.59 12.00 11.84
N SER A 15 -19.52 11.63 12.72
CA SER A 15 -20.96 11.95 12.55
C SER A 15 -21.28 13.45 12.58
N LYS A 16 -20.35 14.29 13.04
CA LYS A 16 -20.48 15.76 13.10
C LYS A 16 -19.60 16.42 12.04
N ARG A 17 -20.12 17.44 11.35
CA ARG A 17 -19.31 18.30 10.49
C ARG A 17 -18.29 19.07 11.34
N GLY A 18 -17.09 19.28 10.81
CA GLY A 18 -15.98 19.88 11.57
C GLY A 18 -15.22 18.89 12.45
N SER A 19 -15.51 17.59 12.32
CA SER A 19 -14.67 16.55 12.90
C SER A 19 -13.32 16.46 12.18
N GLU A 20 -12.33 15.94 12.89
CA GLU A 20 -10.97 15.75 12.42
C GLU A 20 -10.55 14.28 12.52
N ALA A 21 -9.82 13.84 11.49
CA ALA A 21 -9.16 12.55 11.46
C ALA A 21 -7.65 12.72 11.28
N PHE A 22 -6.87 12.08 12.16
CA PHE A 22 -5.41 12.00 12.06
C PHE A 22 -4.99 10.88 11.12
N VAL A 23 -4.07 11.18 10.22
CA VAL A 23 -3.53 10.23 9.24
C VAL A 23 -2.04 10.49 9.02
N GLY A 24 -1.29 9.51 8.56
CA GLY A 24 0.09 9.73 8.12
C GLY A 24 0.17 10.53 6.81
N THR A 25 1.18 11.39 6.63
CA THR A 25 1.43 12.15 5.37
C THR A 25 1.66 11.27 4.14
N LEU A 26 2.10 10.02 4.36
CA LEU A 26 2.34 9.03 3.33
C LEU A 26 1.19 8.03 3.17
N SER A 27 0.12 8.16 3.96
CA SER A 27 -1.04 7.27 3.87
C SER A 27 -1.78 7.41 2.53
N HIS A 28 -2.37 6.32 2.08
CA HIS A 28 -3.25 6.26 0.94
C HIS A 28 -4.47 7.15 1.12
N ILE A 29 -5.01 7.20 2.35
CA ILE A 29 -6.11 8.07 2.74
C ILE A 29 -5.83 9.52 2.33
N TYR A 30 -4.65 10.02 2.70
CA TYR A 30 -4.27 11.40 2.42
C TYR A 30 -3.93 11.60 0.93
N LYS A 31 -3.14 10.71 0.34
CA LYS A 31 -2.55 10.94 -1.00
C LYS A 31 -3.42 10.52 -2.17
N TYR A 32 -4.19 9.44 -2.05
CA TYR A 32 -4.74 8.71 -3.20
C TYR A 32 -6.26 8.48 -3.11
N GLN A 33 -6.98 9.30 -2.34
CA GLN A 33 -8.43 9.24 -2.26
C GLN A 33 -9.13 10.52 -2.72
N VAL A 34 -8.45 11.35 -3.52
CA VAL A 34 -9.03 12.53 -4.18
C VAL A 34 -9.70 13.48 -3.18
N GLY A 35 -9.14 13.59 -1.97
CA GLY A 35 -9.70 14.41 -0.90
C GLY A 35 -11.07 13.95 -0.39
N GLY A 36 -11.43 12.67 -0.56
CA GLY A 36 -12.76 12.14 -0.29
C GLY A 36 -13.30 12.43 1.13
N ALA A 37 -12.44 12.39 2.16
CA ALA A 37 -12.85 12.74 3.53
C ALA A 37 -13.33 14.20 3.65
N ALA A 38 -12.60 15.15 3.05
CA ALA A 38 -12.98 16.56 3.02
C ALA A 38 -14.20 16.79 2.12
N HIS A 39 -14.18 16.25 0.90
CA HIS A 39 -15.20 16.50 -0.10
C HIS A 39 -16.57 15.86 0.24
N LEU A 40 -16.57 14.61 0.70
CA LEU A 40 -17.82 13.87 0.97
C LEU A 40 -18.25 13.95 2.43
N GLY A 41 -17.28 13.98 3.36
CA GLY A 41 -17.54 13.94 4.80
C GLY A 41 -17.51 15.29 5.50
N SER A 42 -16.98 16.35 4.87
CA SER A 42 -16.67 17.62 5.56
C SER A 42 -15.79 17.41 6.81
N ILE A 43 -14.80 16.52 6.64
CA ILE A 43 -13.86 16.10 7.69
C ILE A 43 -12.49 16.70 7.39
N LEU A 44 -11.89 17.32 8.40
CA LEU A 44 -10.51 17.78 8.32
C LEU A 44 -9.56 16.58 8.44
N LEU A 45 -8.64 16.43 7.49
CA LEU A 45 -7.51 15.51 7.64
C LEU A 45 -6.33 16.27 8.24
N SER A 46 -5.91 15.87 9.43
CA SER A 46 -4.71 16.38 10.08
C SER A 46 -3.58 15.36 9.93
N THR A 47 -2.54 15.73 9.21
CA THR A 47 -1.46 14.80 8.90
C THR A 47 -0.34 14.83 9.92
N ILE A 48 0.25 13.67 10.19
CA ILE A 48 1.49 13.50 10.97
C ILE A 48 2.54 12.90 10.06
N ASP A 49 3.79 13.33 10.18
CA ASP A 49 4.85 12.83 9.30
C ASP A 49 5.12 11.35 9.55
N ASN A 50 5.04 10.56 8.47
CA ASN A 50 5.42 9.16 8.54
C ASN A 50 6.94 9.00 8.60
N LYS A 51 7.38 8.09 9.46
CA LYS A 51 8.72 7.53 9.44
C LYS A 51 8.87 6.55 8.26
N PRO A 52 10.09 6.23 7.81
CA PRO A 52 10.31 5.32 6.68
C PRO A 52 9.71 3.92 6.85
N ASP A 53 9.49 3.45 8.09
CA ASP A 53 8.83 2.18 8.40
C ASP A 53 7.29 2.23 8.36
N GLY A 54 6.72 3.40 8.06
CA GLY A 54 5.27 3.64 8.02
C GLY A 54 4.67 4.06 9.37
N THR A 55 5.43 4.03 10.46
CA THR A 55 4.98 4.56 11.76
C THR A 55 4.98 6.10 11.75
N PHE A 56 4.59 6.72 12.85
CA PHE A 56 4.71 8.17 13.07
C PHE A 56 4.91 8.46 14.57
N ASP A 57 5.18 9.71 14.92
CA ASP A 57 5.41 10.11 16.31
C ASP A 57 4.11 10.16 17.13
N LEU A 58 4.07 9.43 18.24
CA LEU A 58 2.90 9.36 19.10
C LEU A 58 2.81 10.54 20.08
N GLU A 59 3.93 11.14 20.45
CA GLU A 59 3.94 12.36 21.27
C GLU A 59 3.42 13.54 20.45
N GLU A 60 3.82 13.63 19.17
CA GLU A 60 3.28 14.62 18.24
C GLU A 60 1.78 14.42 17.99
N LEU A 61 1.34 13.16 17.82
CA LEU A 61 -0.09 12.86 17.72
C LEU A 61 -0.82 13.34 18.97
N GLU A 62 -0.36 12.94 20.15
CA GLU A 62 -1.00 13.28 21.42
C GLU A 62 -1.06 14.79 21.66
N SER A 63 0.00 15.53 21.35
CA SER A 63 0.05 16.99 21.54
C SER A 63 -0.89 17.75 20.60
N ARG A 64 -1.38 17.11 19.54
CA ARG A 64 -2.24 17.73 18.51
C ARG A 64 -3.72 17.39 18.68
N ILE A 65 -4.08 16.52 19.62
CA ILE A 65 -5.48 16.18 19.93
C ILE A 65 -6.21 17.42 20.45
N ARG A 66 -7.39 17.69 19.88
CA ARG A 66 -8.21 18.90 20.11
C ARG A 66 -9.68 18.55 20.32
N GLY A 67 -10.47 19.56 20.71
CA GLY A 67 -11.93 19.45 20.84
C GLY A 67 -12.53 20.06 22.12
N GLY A 68 -11.70 20.64 22.99
CA GLY A 68 -12.14 21.35 24.19
C GLY A 68 -12.46 22.84 23.97
N ASN A 69 -12.13 23.39 22.80
CA ASN A 69 -12.27 24.81 22.48
C ASN A 69 -13.19 25.00 21.25
N ASN A 70 -14.10 25.96 21.31
CA ASN A 70 -15.06 26.27 20.23
C ASN A 70 -14.41 26.72 18.91
N ASN A 71 -13.15 27.16 18.94
CA ASN A 71 -12.41 27.60 17.76
C ASN A 71 -11.71 26.45 17.02
N GLU A 72 -11.79 25.22 17.53
CA GLU A 72 -11.02 24.07 17.06
C GLU A 72 -11.91 23.00 16.43
N PRO A 73 -11.36 22.19 15.50
CA PRO A 73 -12.02 20.97 15.07
C PRO A 73 -12.06 19.93 16.20
N ILE A 74 -12.95 18.95 16.07
CA ILE A 74 -13.11 17.87 17.07
C ILE A 74 -12.31 16.66 16.61
N SER A 75 -11.17 16.38 17.24
CA SER A 75 -10.40 15.16 16.98
C SER A 75 -11.26 13.93 17.29
N THR A 76 -11.45 13.06 16.30
CA THR A 76 -12.40 11.93 16.39
C THR A 76 -11.77 10.61 15.98
N VAL A 77 -10.97 10.59 14.91
CA VAL A 77 -10.41 9.35 14.33
C VAL A 77 -8.90 9.44 14.25
N VAL A 78 -8.21 8.33 14.52
CA VAL A 78 -6.83 8.08 14.08
C VAL A 78 -6.88 6.93 13.09
N ALA A 79 -6.29 7.10 11.91
CA ALA A 79 -6.22 6.04 10.90
C ALA A 79 -4.78 5.58 10.67
N LEU A 80 -4.59 4.26 10.76
CA LEU A 80 -3.36 3.57 10.40
C LEU A 80 -3.49 2.95 9.01
N GLU A 81 -2.37 2.65 8.35
CA GLU A 81 -2.33 1.86 7.11
C GLU A 81 -1.36 0.68 7.30
N ASN A 82 -1.83 -0.56 7.09
CA ASN A 82 -0.99 -1.75 7.27
C ASN A 82 -1.32 -2.87 6.26
N SER A 83 -0.39 -3.33 5.42
CA SER A 83 0.99 -2.83 5.21
C SER A 83 1.02 -1.48 4.46
N HIS A 84 1.94 -0.59 4.83
CA HIS A 84 2.04 0.78 4.33
C HIS A 84 2.59 0.87 2.90
N ASN A 85 1.76 1.25 1.93
CA ASN A 85 2.04 1.19 0.50
C ASN A 85 3.17 2.14 0.07
N VAL A 86 3.12 3.41 0.51
CA VAL A 86 4.11 4.42 0.08
C VAL A 86 5.48 4.16 0.69
N CYS A 87 5.53 3.47 1.83
CA CYS A 87 6.78 3.10 2.48
C CYS A 87 7.38 1.80 1.92
N GLY A 88 6.82 1.25 0.83
CA GLY A 88 7.34 0.03 0.21
C GLY A 88 6.74 -1.25 0.77
N GLY A 89 5.50 -1.19 1.25
CA GLY A 89 4.82 -2.35 1.84
C GLY A 89 5.36 -2.71 3.22
N LYS A 90 5.87 -1.72 3.98
CA LYS A 90 6.33 -1.91 5.36
C LYS A 90 5.17 -2.31 6.25
N VAL A 91 5.49 -3.14 7.23
CA VAL A 91 4.50 -3.69 8.16
C VAL A 91 4.67 -3.01 9.50
N LEU A 92 3.60 -2.40 10.00
CA LEU A 92 3.61 -1.77 11.31
C LEU A 92 3.77 -2.85 12.39
N SER A 93 4.68 -2.63 13.33
CA SER A 93 4.89 -3.57 14.43
C SER A 93 3.64 -3.68 15.31
N LEU A 94 3.39 -4.86 15.88
CA LEU A 94 2.30 -5.03 16.83
C LEU A 94 2.42 -4.10 18.03
N LYS A 95 3.66 -3.78 18.46
CA LYS A 95 3.89 -2.83 19.54
C LYS A 95 3.32 -1.45 19.18
N PHE A 96 3.70 -0.91 18.02
CA PHE A 96 3.22 0.41 17.57
C PHE A 96 1.70 0.44 17.44
N ILE A 97 1.09 -0.62 16.85
CA ILE A 97 -0.37 -0.72 16.73
C ILE A 97 -1.04 -0.69 18.12
N ASN A 98 -0.52 -1.46 19.09
CA ASN A 98 -1.08 -1.47 20.45
C ASN A 98 -0.88 -0.11 21.16
N ASP A 99 0.26 0.56 20.94
CA ASP A 99 0.54 1.87 21.53
C ASP A 99 -0.43 2.93 21.00
N VAL A 100 -0.71 2.94 19.69
CA VAL A 100 -1.72 3.83 19.07
C VAL A 100 -3.11 3.52 19.63
N ALA A 101 -3.47 2.24 19.75
CA ALA A 101 -4.77 1.84 20.30
C ALA A 101 -4.93 2.29 21.77
N ALA A 102 -3.87 2.17 22.58
CA ALA A 102 -3.87 2.64 23.96
C ALA A 102 -4.04 4.18 24.03
N LEU A 103 -3.36 4.92 23.15
CA LEU A 103 -3.52 6.38 23.05
C LEU A 103 -4.95 6.76 22.62
N CYS A 104 -5.50 6.08 21.61
CA CYS A 104 -6.87 6.32 21.16
C CYS A 104 -7.87 6.08 22.30
N LYS A 105 -7.73 4.97 23.04
CA LYS A 105 -8.56 4.67 24.20
C LYS A 105 -8.44 5.73 25.30
N LYS A 106 -7.21 6.19 25.60
CA LYS A 106 -6.96 7.24 26.60
C LYS A 106 -7.72 8.53 26.27
N HIS A 107 -7.77 8.90 24.99
CA HIS A 107 -8.39 10.15 24.52
C HIS A 107 -9.79 9.97 23.91
N SER A 108 -10.40 8.79 24.07
CA SER A 108 -11.72 8.47 23.48
C SER A 108 -11.80 8.72 21.96
N LEU A 109 -10.70 8.47 21.25
CA LEU A 109 -10.63 8.51 19.79
C LEU A 109 -10.94 7.13 19.20
N ILE A 110 -11.45 7.14 17.99
CA ILE A 110 -11.70 5.93 17.19
C ILE A 110 -10.45 5.54 16.43
N LEU A 111 -10.09 4.27 16.45
CA LEU A 111 -9.00 3.72 15.65
C LEU A 111 -9.54 3.01 14.39
N HIS A 112 -9.17 3.51 13.22
CA HIS A 112 -9.41 2.85 11.94
C HIS A 112 -8.13 2.23 11.37
N MET A 113 -8.23 1.03 10.82
CA MET A 113 -7.14 0.40 10.07
C MET A 113 -7.48 0.37 8.57
N ASP A 114 -6.71 1.09 7.76
CA ASP A 114 -6.63 0.84 6.33
C ASP A 114 -5.82 -0.44 6.08
N GLY A 115 -6.56 -1.54 6.05
CA GLY A 115 -6.04 -2.90 5.85
C GLY A 115 -6.10 -3.34 4.38
N ALA A 116 -5.89 -2.42 3.43
CA ALA A 116 -5.86 -2.74 2.01
C ALA A 116 -4.95 -3.92 1.64
N ARG A 117 -3.92 -4.19 2.47
CA ARG A 117 -3.05 -5.38 2.40
C ARG A 117 -2.90 -6.05 3.78
N LEU A 118 -3.97 -6.10 4.57
CA LEU A 118 -3.98 -6.67 5.92
C LEU A 118 -3.37 -8.08 5.97
N PHE A 119 -3.72 -8.93 5.01
CA PHE A 119 -3.22 -10.31 4.97
C PHE A 119 -1.73 -10.40 4.63
N ASN A 120 -1.14 -9.43 3.91
CA ASN A 120 0.31 -9.38 3.72
C ASN A 120 1.01 -9.02 5.05
N ALA A 121 0.43 -8.08 5.82
CA ALA A 121 0.94 -7.73 7.13
C ALA A 121 0.84 -8.89 8.14
N SER A 122 -0.30 -9.59 8.15
CA SER A 122 -0.55 -10.80 8.94
C SER A 122 0.47 -11.90 8.62
N GLU A 123 0.70 -12.18 7.34
CA GLU A 123 1.69 -13.14 6.87
C GLU A 123 3.11 -12.73 7.27
N TYR A 124 3.51 -11.46 7.09
CA TYR A 124 4.84 -11.03 7.52
C TYR A 124 5.06 -11.15 9.04
N LEU A 125 4.05 -10.77 9.84
CA LEU A 125 4.11 -10.83 11.30
C LEU A 125 3.96 -12.26 11.85
N GLN A 126 3.58 -13.23 11.02
CA GLN A 126 3.28 -14.61 11.43
C GLN A 126 2.23 -14.68 12.56
N VAL A 127 1.19 -13.85 12.45
CA VAL A 127 0.04 -13.81 13.37
C VAL A 127 -1.25 -13.73 12.59
N LEU A 128 -2.37 -14.17 13.17
CA LEU A 128 -3.69 -14.04 12.54
C LEU A 128 -4.04 -12.58 12.24
N ALA A 129 -4.74 -12.33 11.13
CA ALA A 129 -5.21 -10.99 10.76
C ALA A 129 -6.06 -10.35 11.88
N SER A 130 -6.86 -11.17 12.59
CA SER A 130 -7.63 -10.75 13.75
C SER A 130 -6.76 -10.24 14.91
N ARG A 131 -5.52 -10.73 15.07
CA ARG A 131 -4.59 -10.20 16.06
C ARG A 131 -4.09 -8.81 15.68
N VAL A 132 -3.81 -8.59 14.39
CA VAL A 132 -3.30 -7.30 13.89
C VAL A 132 -4.31 -6.18 14.13
N VAL A 133 -5.61 -6.47 13.99
CA VAL A 133 -6.69 -5.48 14.07
C VAL A 133 -7.54 -5.57 15.33
N ARG A 134 -7.13 -6.37 16.31
CA ARG A 134 -7.92 -6.69 17.52
C ARG A 134 -8.45 -5.43 18.22
N ASP A 135 -7.61 -4.41 18.30
CA ASP A 135 -7.86 -3.20 19.08
C ASP A 135 -8.30 -2.02 18.17
N CYS A 136 -8.69 -2.30 16.91
CA CYS A 136 -9.26 -1.32 16.00
C CYS A 136 -10.80 -1.36 16.03
N ASP A 137 -11.44 -0.19 16.03
CA ASP A 137 -12.90 -0.08 15.98
C ASP A 137 -13.47 -0.42 14.60
N SER A 138 -12.68 -0.20 13.55
CA SER A 138 -13.05 -0.49 12.17
C SER A 138 -11.86 -0.78 11.28
N VAL A 139 -12.09 -1.60 10.26
CA VAL A 139 -11.04 -2.07 9.34
C VAL A 139 -11.56 -2.08 7.91
N SER A 140 -10.82 -1.51 6.98
CA SER A 140 -11.01 -1.79 5.55
C SER A 140 -10.12 -2.95 5.11
N VAL A 141 -10.63 -3.84 4.26
CA VAL A 141 -9.83 -4.92 3.68
C VAL A 141 -10.11 -5.01 2.19
N CYS A 142 -9.07 -5.13 1.37
CA CYS A 142 -9.21 -5.30 -0.09
C CYS A 142 -8.97 -6.74 -0.51
N PHE A 143 -9.78 -7.20 -1.48
CA PHE A 143 -9.64 -8.52 -2.08
C PHE A 143 -9.11 -8.46 -3.51
N SER A 144 -9.29 -7.32 -4.18
CA SER A 144 -8.82 -7.11 -5.56
C SER A 144 -7.35 -6.69 -5.66
N LYS A 145 -6.51 -7.26 -4.80
CA LYS A 145 -5.05 -7.07 -4.77
C LYS A 145 -4.39 -8.45 -4.74
N GLY A 146 -3.61 -8.76 -3.69
CA GLY A 146 -2.96 -10.07 -3.55
C GLY A 146 -3.92 -11.26 -3.40
N LEU A 147 -5.21 -11.01 -3.14
CA LEU A 147 -6.23 -12.08 -3.08
C LEU A 147 -6.96 -12.31 -4.42
N SER A 148 -6.53 -11.65 -5.50
CA SER A 148 -6.93 -11.92 -6.89
C SER A 148 -8.43 -11.80 -7.23
N ALA A 149 -9.28 -11.30 -6.34
CA ALA A 149 -10.67 -11.02 -6.70
C ALA A 149 -10.74 -9.90 -7.76
N PRO A 150 -11.66 -9.95 -8.74
CA PRO A 150 -11.72 -8.91 -9.78
C PRO A 150 -12.11 -7.54 -9.22
N VAL A 151 -13.01 -7.53 -8.24
CA VAL A 151 -13.54 -6.35 -7.56
C VAL A 151 -13.80 -6.71 -6.11
N GLY A 152 -13.48 -5.81 -5.18
CA GLY A 152 -14.04 -5.91 -3.84
C GLY A 152 -13.13 -5.39 -2.75
N SER A 153 -13.78 -4.73 -1.80
CA SER A 153 -13.25 -4.44 -0.48
C SER A 153 -14.40 -4.53 0.52
N VAL A 154 -14.11 -4.96 1.74
CA VAL A 154 -15.08 -4.98 2.84
C VAL A 154 -14.68 -3.98 3.90
N LEU A 155 -15.69 -3.55 4.64
CA LEU A 155 -15.55 -2.75 5.85
C LEU A 155 -16.04 -3.63 7.01
N VAL A 156 -15.24 -3.73 8.06
CA VAL A 156 -15.49 -4.56 9.25
C VAL A 156 -15.53 -3.63 10.47
N GLY A 157 -16.41 -3.91 11.42
CA GLY A 157 -16.59 -3.15 12.65
C GLY A 157 -17.81 -3.66 13.43
N THR A 158 -18.27 -2.90 14.42
CA THR A 158 -19.46 -3.25 15.21
C THR A 158 -20.74 -3.27 14.36
N ARG A 159 -21.79 -3.94 14.85
CA ARG A 159 -23.09 -4.03 14.16
C ARG A 159 -23.64 -2.63 13.85
N ASP A 160 -23.70 -1.77 14.85
CA ASP A 160 -24.27 -0.42 14.74
C ASP A 160 -23.49 0.45 13.74
N PHE A 161 -22.16 0.32 13.74
CA PHE A 161 -21.29 0.97 12.76
C PHE A 161 -21.60 0.49 11.33
N ILE A 162 -21.71 -0.83 11.13
CA ILE A 162 -21.99 -1.40 9.80
C ILE A 162 -23.39 -1.05 9.30
N GLU A 163 -24.38 -0.95 10.16
CA GLU A 163 -25.73 -0.50 9.78
C GLU A 163 -25.74 0.93 9.23
N GLN A 164 -25.00 1.84 9.87
CA GLN A 164 -24.79 3.21 9.38
C GLN A 164 -23.97 3.23 8.09
N ALA A 165 -22.89 2.45 8.04
CA ALA A 165 -22.04 2.34 6.85
C ALA A 165 -22.81 1.87 5.62
N ARG A 166 -23.79 0.96 5.77
CA ARG A 166 -24.65 0.51 4.67
C ARG A 166 -25.51 1.63 4.09
N ARG A 167 -25.98 2.57 4.91
CA ARG A 167 -26.73 3.75 4.46
C ARG A 167 -25.83 4.69 3.65
N ILE A 168 -24.63 4.99 4.15
CA ILE A 168 -23.65 5.82 3.43
C ILE A 168 -23.22 5.13 2.13
N ARG A 169 -22.97 3.82 2.14
CA ARG A 169 -22.69 3.05 0.93
C ARG A 169 -23.79 3.21 -0.12
N LYS A 170 -25.06 3.22 0.30
CA LYS A 170 -26.20 3.42 -0.63
C LYS A 170 -26.22 4.83 -1.21
N MET A 171 -25.89 5.84 -0.39
CA MET A 171 -25.78 7.25 -0.80
C MET A 171 -24.64 7.44 -1.82
N LEU A 172 -23.48 6.83 -1.58
CA LEU A 172 -22.31 6.90 -2.47
C LEU A 172 -22.41 5.98 -3.70
N GLY A 173 -23.55 5.33 -3.94
CA GLY A 173 -23.78 4.48 -5.11
C GLY A 173 -23.17 3.07 -5.05
N GLY A 174 -22.55 2.66 -3.94
CA GLY A 174 -21.97 1.32 -3.76
C GLY A 174 -22.99 0.20 -3.47
N GLY A 175 -24.28 0.52 -3.41
CA GLY A 175 -25.37 -0.44 -3.20
C GLY A 175 -25.75 -1.19 -4.47
N MET A 176 -24.91 -2.12 -4.91
CA MET A 176 -25.12 -2.95 -6.09
C MET A 176 -26.24 -3.99 -5.89
N ARG A 177 -26.78 -4.52 -7.00
CA ARG A 177 -27.80 -5.58 -7.00
C ARG A 177 -27.17 -6.97 -6.89
N GLN A 178 -27.01 -7.71 -7.99
CA GLN A 178 -26.50 -9.09 -8.02
C GLN A 178 -24.98 -9.18 -7.75
N ALA A 179 -24.51 -8.58 -6.66
CA ALA A 179 -23.10 -8.55 -6.25
C ALA A 179 -22.57 -9.90 -5.73
N GLY A 180 -23.43 -10.92 -5.65
CA GLY A 180 -23.05 -12.28 -5.26
C GLY A 180 -21.98 -12.90 -6.16
N VAL A 181 -21.97 -12.56 -7.45
CA VAL A 181 -20.93 -13.01 -8.40
C VAL A 181 -19.55 -12.50 -7.97
N LEU A 182 -19.45 -11.23 -7.55
CA LEU A 182 -18.20 -10.65 -7.07
C LEU A 182 -17.82 -11.22 -5.69
N ALA A 183 -18.81 -11.42 -4.82
CA ALA A 183 -18.59 -12.00 -3.50
C ALA A 183 -18.08 -13.45 -3.57
N ALA A 184 -18.52 -14.24 -4.55
CA ALA A 184 -18.01 -15.60 -4.76
C ALA A 184 -16.50 -15.61 -5.05
N ALA A 185 -16.02 -14.69 -5.90
CA ALA A 185 -14.58 -14.56 -6.17
C ALA A 185 -13.78 -14.11 -4.94
N VAL A 186 -14.40 -13.33 -4.03
CA VAL A 186 -13.79 -12.98 -2.74
C VAL A 186 -13.60 -14.20 -1.84
N LEU A 187 -14.57 -15.12 -1.80
CA LEU A 187 -14.47 -16.36 -1.02
C LEU A 187 -13.31 -17.23 -1.53
N VAL A 188 -13.20 -17.42 -2.85
CA VAL A 188 -12.05 -18.11 -3.47
C VAL A 188 -10.73 -17.43 -3.11
N GLY A 189 -10.68 -16.10 -3.13
CA GLY A 189 -9.50 -15.34 -2.72
C GLY A 189 -9.09 -15.58 -1.25
N LEU A 190 -10.06 -15.74 -0.35
CA LEU A 190 -9.80 -16.05 1.04
C LEU A 190 -9.31 -17.48 1.24
N ASP A 191 -9.96 -18.46 0.61
CA ASP A 191 -9.69 -19.87 0.83
C ASP A 191 -8.39 -20.32 0.14
N GLU A 192 -8.15 -19.84 -1.09
CA GLU A 192 -7.07 -20.35 -1.92
C GLU A 192 -5.89 -19.37 -2.01
N MET A 193 -6.13 -18.06 -2.09
CA MET A 193 -5.07 -17.08 -2.41
C MET A 193 -4.37 -16.54 -1.16
N MET A 194 -5.12 -16.30 -0.08
CA MET A 194 -4.57 -15.80 1.18
C MET A 194 -3.42 -16.68 1.71
N PRO A 195 -3.50 -18.03 1.71
CA PRO A 195 -2.40 -18.88 2.16
C PRO A 195 -1.16 -18.84 1.26
N GLN A 196 -1.23 -18.25 0.07
CA GLN A 196 -0.14 -18.21 -0.91
C GLN A 196 0.63 -16.88 -0.91
N LEU A 197 0.21 -15.89 -0.11
CA LEU A 197 0.85 -14.56 -0.08
C LEU A 197 2.34 -14.60 0.29
N TYR A 198 2.78 -15.62 1.02
CA TYR A 198 4.20 -15.80 1.36
C TYR A 198 5.08 -15.99 0.11
N LEU A 199 4.55 -16.55 -0.98
CA LEU A 199 5.27 -16.73 -2.24
C LEU A 199 5.62 -15.37 -2.85
N ASP A 200 4.67 -14.44 -2.85
CA ASP A 200 4.88 -13.07 -3.34
C ASP A 200 5.94 -12.34 -2.51
N HIS A 201 5.95 -12.55 -1.19
CA HIS A 201 6.98 -12.01 -0.29
C HIS A 201 8.37 -12.59 -0.60
N GLN A 202 8.48 -13.90 -0.79
CA GLN A 202 9.75 -14.55 -1.15
C GLN A 202 10.26 -14.06 -2.51
N ARG A 203 9.38 -13.92 -3.50
CA ARG A 203 9.70 -13.38 -4.83
C ARG A 203 10.17 -11.93 -4.76
N ALA A 204 9.50 -11.09 -3.97
CA ALA A 204 9.93 -9.70 -3.76
C ALA A 204 11.32 -9.61 -3.13
N ARG A 205 11.62 -10.44 -2.13
CA ARG A 205 12.96 -10.52 -1.53
C ARG A 205 14.02 -11.01 -2.52
N ARG A 206 13.71 -12.03 -3.34
CA ARG A 206 14.61 -12.52 -4.40
C ARG A 206 14.91 -11.42 -5.42
N LEU A 207 13.89 -10.67 -5.84
CA LEU A 207 14.05 -9.53 -6.74
C LEU A 207 14.95 -8.44 -6.15
N ALA A 208 14.69 -8.04 -4.91
CA ALA A 208 15.50 -7.02 -4.23
C ALA A 208 16.97 -7.49 -4.06
N CYS A 209 17.18 -8.76 -3.72
CA CYS A 209 18.52 -9.36 -3.66
C CYS A 209 19.23 -9.30 -5.01
N ALA A 210 18.55 -9.69 -6.09
CA ALA A 210 19.12 -9.63 -7.44
C ALA A 210 19.53 -8.20 -7.83
N ILE A 211 18.68 -7.20 -7.54
CA ILE A 211 18.98 -5.79 -7.84
C ILE A 211 20.20 -5.30 -7.05
N ARG A 212 20.31 -5.62 -5.74
CA ARG A 212 21.49 -5.26 -4.93
C ARG A 212 22.78 -5.88 -5.49
N ASN A 213 22.70 -7.13 -5.91
CA ASN A 213 23.86 -7.88 -6.42
C ASN A 213 24.30 -7.44 -7.82
N LEU A 214 23.62 -6.47 -8.47
CA LEU A 214 24.07 -5.92 -9.74
C LEU A 214 25.35 -5.10 -9.62
N GLY A 215 25.64 -4.55 -8.44
CA GLY A 215 26.82 -3.70 -8.22
C GLY A 215 26.81 -2.40 -9.02
N VAL A 216 25.62 -1.83 -9.28
CA VAL A 216 25.45 -0.54 -9.97
C VAL A 216 25.22 0.58 -8.96
N ASP A 217 25.80 1.77 -9.19
CA ASP A 217 25.67 2.91 -8.27
C ASP A 217 24.37 3.70 -8.48
N THR A 218 23.73 3.53 -9.63
CA THR A 218 22.57 4.33 -10.02
C THR A 218 21.28 3.89 -9.33
N PHE A 219 21.18 2.62 -8.94
CA PHE A 219 19.96 2.03 -8.41
C PHE A 219 20.22 1.34 -7.07
N SER A 220 19.36 1.60 -6.10
CA SER A 220 19.36 0.89 -4.81
C SER A 220 17.95 0.44 -4.45
N VAL A 221 17.85 -0.50 -3.51
CA VAL A 221 16.59 -0.98 -2.93
C VAL A 221 16.77 -1.05 -1.42
N ASP A 222 15.66 -1.05 -0.68
CA ASP A 222 15.69 -1.28 0.76
C ASP A 222 16.28 -2.65 1.11
N ASP A 223 17.02 -2.70 2.21
CA ASP A 223 17.57 -3.97 2.70
C ASP A 223 16.51 -4.89 3.29
N ASP A 224 15.48 -4.29 3.89
CA ASP A 224 14.40 -4.98 4.58
C ASP A 224 13.09 -4.88 3.78
N VAL A 225 12.91 -5.83 2.86
CA VAL A 225 11.67 -5.97 2.08
C VAL A 225 10.71 -6.89 2.83
N HIS A 226 9.67 -6.30 3.43
CA HIS A 226 8.73 -7.04 4.28
C HIS A 226 7.75 -7.87 3.45
N THR A 227 7.09 -7.24 2.47
CA THR A 227 5.94 -7.81 1.75
C THR A 227 6.20 -7.91 0.24
N ASN A 228 5.17 -7.76 -0.59
CA ASN A 228 5.20 -7.99 -2.03
C ASN A 228 5.58 -6.75 -2.87
N ILE A 229 6.15 -5.72 -2.25
CA ILE A 229 6.52 -4.46 -2.93
C ILE A 229 8.03 -4.27 -2.83
N VAL A 230 8.66 -3.95 -3.97
CA VAL A 230 10.07 -3.53 -4.03
C VAL A 230 10.11 -2.10 -4.56
N LEU A 231 10.67 -1.18 -3.76
CA LEU A 231 10.99 0.17 -4.19
C LEU A 231 12.44 0.22 -4.64
N VAL A 232 12.65 0.62 -5.89
CA VAL A 232 13.96 0.91 -6.46
C VAL A 232 14.16 2.42 -6.44
N TYR A 233 15.15 2.86 -5.70
CA TYR A 233 15.57 4.25 -5.60
C TYR A 233 16.62 4.54 -6.66
N ILE A 234 16.43 5.65 -7.37
CA ILE A 234 17.39 6.18 -8.34
C ILE A 234 18.27 7.19 -7.61
N SER A 235 19.58 7.03 -7.71
CA SER A 235 20.56 7.94 -7.11
C SER A 235 20.21 9.41 -7.39
N PRO A 236 20.18 10.28 -6.38
CA PRO A 236 19.94 11.72 -6.58
C PRO A 236 20.94 12.36 -7.55
N ALA A 237 22.16 11.82 -7.63
CA ALA A 237 23.21 12.29 -8.55
C ALA A 237 22.97 11.88 -10.01
N SER A 238 22.08 10.91 -10.27
CA SER A 238 21.73 10.50 -11.63
C SER A 238 20.75 11.48 -12.26
N ARG A 239 20.88 11.75 -13.57
CA ARG A 239 19.90 12.56 -14.33
C ARG A 239 18.63 11.78 -14.67
N LEU A 240 18.65 10.45 -14.54
CA LEU A 240 17.51 9.60 -14.85
C LEU A 240 16.32 9.94 -13.96
N VAL A 241 15.13 9.89 -14.56
CA VAL A 241 13.87 9.92 -13.82
C VAL A 241 13.16 8.57 -13.94
N SER A 242 12.36 8.25 -12.93
CA SER A 242 11.65 6.97 -12.81
C SER A 242 10.78 6.65 -14.03
N LYS A 243 10.17 7.66 -14.66
CA LYS A 243 9.36 7.49 -15.88
C LYS A 243 10.18 6.90 -17.04
N ASP A 244 11.43 7.35 -17.19
CA ASP A 244 12.30 6.86 -18.26
C ASP A 244 12.73 5.43 -17.98
N VAL A 245 13.08 5.12 -16.73
CA VAL A 245 13.45 3.76 -16.31
C VAL A 245 12.28 2.80 -16.55
N VAL A 246 11.05 3.18 -16.16
CA VAL A 246 9.84 2.39 -16.39
C VAL A 246 9.59 2.19 -17.90
N LYS A 247 9.82 3.22 -18.71
CA LYS A 247 9.70 3.11 -20.18
C LYS A 247 10.69 2.10 -20.75
N ASN A 248 11.97 2.16 -20.34
CA ASN A 248 13.00 1.22 -20.81
C ASN A 248 12.70 -0.22 -20.40
N LEU A 249 12.21 -0.43 -19.16
CA LEU A 249 11.79 -1.75 -18.70
C LEU A 249 10.63 -2.35 -19.52
N ALA A 250 9.77 -1.49 -20.09
CA ALA A 250 8.59 -1.89 -20.86
C ALA A 250 8.83 -2.02 -22.38
N GLN A 251 10.04 -1.73 -22.87
CA GLN A 251 10.40 -1.87 -24.29
C GLN A 251 10.82 -3.31 -24.62
N SER A 252 10.68 -3.74 -25.87
CA SER A 252 11.33 -4.97 -26.36
C SER A 252 12.82 -4.71 -26.62
N ASP A 253 13.64 -5.74 -26.40
CA ASP A 253 15.07 -5.73 -26.75
C ASP A 253 15.36 -6.90 -27.69
N GLU A 254 15.06 -6.72 -28.98
CA GLU A 254 15.12 -7.80 -29.97
C GLU A 254 16.52 -8.43 -30.10
N ASP A 255 17.56 -7.64 -29.86
CA ASP A 255 18.97 -8.03 -30.02
C ASP A 255 19.58 -8.70 -28.77
N ASN A 256 18.85 -8.81 -27.65
CA ASN A 256 19.37 -9.43 -26.43
C ASN A 256 18.64 -10.73 -26.07
N GLN A 257 19.33 -11.87 -26.22
CA GLN A 257 18.80 -13.19 -25.86
C GLN A 257 18.43 -13.33 -24.38
N ASP A 258 19.10 -12.62 -23.47
CA ASP A 258 18.77 -12.63 -22.02
C ASP A 258 17.42 -11.94 -21.73
N CYS A 259 16.93 -11.15 -22.67
CA CYS A 259 15.64 -10.46 -22.62
C CYS A 259 14.55 -11.17 -23.43
N ARG A 260 14.74 -12.46 -23.77
CA ARG A 260 13.75 -13.27 -24.51
C ARG A 260 13.40 -14.58 -23.80
N THR A 261 12.20 -15.09 -24.05
CA THR A 261 11.77 -16.41 -23.60
C THR A 261 12.45 -17.51 -24.42
N ALA A 262 12.34 -18.77 -23.97
CA ALA A 262 12.82 -19.92 -24.74
C ALA A 262 12.15 -20.06 -26.13
N ASN A 263 10.96 -19.45 -26.29
CA ASN A 263 10.21 -19.42 -27.56
C ASN A 263 10.49 -18.15 -28.37
N ASN A 264 11.54 -17.39 -28.03
CA ASN A 264 11.95 -16.16 -28.70
C ASN A 264 10.95 -14.99 -28.58
N GLU A 265 10.11 -14.99 -27.54
CA GLU A 265 9.21 -13.87 -27.24
C GLU A 265 9.92 -12.82 -26.38
N ASP A 266 9.63 -11.54 -26.57
CA ASP A 266 10.28 -10.46 -25.84
C ASP A 266 9.78 -10.34 -24.39
N ILE A 267 10.70 -10.06 -23.47
CA ILE A 267 10.39 -9.83 -22.05
C ILE A 267 10.24 -8.33 -21.80
N VAL A 268 9.06 -7.95 -21.30
CA VAL A 268 8.78 -6.60 -20.80
C VAL A 268 8.46 -6.64 -19.31
N VAL A 269 8.98 -5.69 -18.56
CA VAL A 269 8.74 -5.54 -17.13
C VAL A 269 7.86 -4.32 -16.90
N LYS A 270 6.65 -4.56 -16.41
CA LYS A 270 5.72 -3.49 -16.02
C LYS A 270 6.05 -3.01 -14.61
N ALA A 271 6.28 -1.71 -14.47
CA ALA A 271 6.56 -1.06 -13.20
C ALA A 271 5.79 0.27 -13.09
N SER A 272 5.70 0.82 -11.88
CA SER A 272 5.09 2.14 -11.65
C SER A 272 6.16 3.18 -11.33
N SER A 273 6.09 4.35 -11.97
CA SER A 273 6.82 5.55 -11.53
C SER A 273 6.17 6.08 -10.25
N PHE A 274 6.88 6.07 -9.13
CA PHE A 274 6.34 6.38 -7.81
C PHE A 274 7.00 7.64 -7.21
N GLY A 275 6.90 8.76 -7.92
CA GLY A 275 7.72 9.95 -7.72
C GLY A 275 8.91 10.00 -8.69
N PRO A 276 9.67 11.10 -8.76
CA PRO A 276 10.66 11.31 -9.83
C PRO A 276 11.88 10.38 -9.75
N LYS A 277 12.17 9.82 -8.57
CA LYS A 277 13.37 9.02 -8.29
C LYS A 277 13.08 7.64 -7.73
N ILE A 278 11.84 7.17 -7.83
CA ILE A 278 11.44 5.87 -7.28
C ILE A 278 10.66 5.10 -8.34
N VAL A 279 11.08 3.87 -8.60
CA VAL A 279 10.36 2.89 -9.40
C VAL A 279 9.81 1.84 -8.45
N ARG A 280 8.51 1.54 -8.55
CA ARG A 280 7.86 0.51 -7.74
C ARG A 280 7.58 -0.72 -8.59
N LEU A 281 8.06 -1.86 -8.11
CA LEU A 281 7.75 -3.20 -8.59
C LEU A 281 6.83 -3.87 -7.57
N THR A 282 5.82 -4.60 -8.02
CA THR A 282 4.86 -5.28 -7.13
C THR A 282 4.63 -6.68 -7.63
N LEU A 283 4.84 -7.65 -6.74
CA LEU A 283 4.73 -9.07 -7.02
C LEU A 283 3.32 -9.55 -6.67
N HIS A 284 2.79 -10.49 -7.44
CA HIS A 284 1.46 -11.07 -7.23
C HIS A 284 1.39 -12.46 -7.87
N LYS A 285 0.29 -13.17 -7.60
CA LYS A 285 -0.01 -14.52 -8.09
C LYS A 285 0.36 -14.79 -9.56
N ASP A 286 0.06 -13.84 -10.46
CA ASP A 286 0.25 -14.01 -11.90
C ASP A 286 1.72 -13.85 -12.36
N ILE A 287 2.64 -13.70 -11.41
CA ILE A 287 4.09 -13.70 -11.64
C ILE A 287 4.64 -15.00 -11.04
N SER A 288 4.90 -15.97 -11.91
CA SER A 288 5.55 -17.23 -11.52
C SER A 288 7.04 -17.05 -11.20
N ASP A 289 7.69 -18.09 -10.70
CA ASP A 289 9.13 -18.08 -10.48
C ASP A 289 9.95 -18.03 -11.79
N GLN A 290 9.38 -18.55 -12.88
CA GLN A 290 9.95 -18.41 -14.21
C GLN A 290 9.84 -16.96 -14.69
N ASP A 291 8.65 -16.36 -14.58
CA ASP A 291 8.44 -14.95 -14.95
C ASP A 291 9.34 -14.01 -14.16
N LEU A 292 9.51 -14.27 -12.86
CA LEU A 292 10.43 -13.50 -12.03
C LEU A 292 11.88 -13.62 -12.50
N SER A 293 12.33 -14.82 -12.87
CA SER A 293 13.71 -15.04 -13.33
C SER A 293 13.98 -14.28 -14.64
N LEU A 294 13.01 -14.34 -15.56
CA LEU A 294 13.03 -13.57 -16.81
C LEU A 294 13.01 -12.05 -16.54
N ALA A 295 12.16 -11.58 -15.63
CA ALA A 295 12.11 -10.18 -15.23
C ALA A 295 13.42 -9.70 -14.59
N ILE A 296 14.09 -10.54 -13.78
CA ILE A 296 15.40 -10.22 -13.21
C ILE A 296 16.43 -10.03 -14.31
N ASN A 297 16.48 -10.88 -15.34
CA ASN A 297 17.41 -10.72 -16.46
C ASN A 297 17.19 -9.38 -17.18
N LYS A 298 15.93 -9.07 -17.51
CA LYS A 298 15.54 -7.80 -18.13
C LYS A 298 15.92 -6.59 -17.28
N ILE A 299 15.60 -6.60 -15.98
CA ILE A 299 15.94 -5.52 -15.05
C ILE A 299 17.47 -5.35 -14.97
N SER A 300 18.20 -6.45 -14.85
CA SER A 300 19.66 -6.45 -14.78
C SER A 300 20.30 -5.80 -16.01
N TYR A 301 19.80 -6.18 -17.19
CA TYR A 301 20.25 -5.61 -18.46
C TYR A 301 19.99 -4.10 -18.53
N VAL A 302 18.73 -3.68 -18.32
CA VAL A 302 18.34 -2.26 -18.40
C VAL A 302 19.11 -1.43 -17.38
N PHE A 303 19.25 -1.90 -16.14
CA PHE A 303 19.93 -1.14 -15.09
C PHE A 303 21.42 -0.98 -15.39
N ARG A 304 22.10 -2.02 -15.89
CA ARG A 304 23.51 -1.91 -16.31
C ARG A 304 23.69 -0.97 -17.49
N GLN A 305 22.77 -0.97 -18.45
CA GLN A 305 22.83 -0.03 -19.58
C GLN A 305 22.68 1.42 -19.14
N LEU A 306 21.67 1.70 -18.31
CA LEU A 306 21.38 3.04 -17.80
C LEU A 306 22.48 3.55 -16.86
N ASP A 307 23.13 2.65 -16.13
CA ASP A 307 24.27 3.00 -15.28
C ASP A 307 25.51 3.40 -16.10
N ARG A 308 25.85 2.65 -17.16
CA ARG A 308 27.00 2.94 -18.05
C ARG A 308 26.93 4.31 -18.75
N HIS A 309 25.72 4.78 -19.09
CA HIS A 309 25.51 6.08 -19.74
C HIS A 309 25.89 7.28 -18.85
N ARG A 310 26.22 7.04 -17.57
CA ARG A 310 26.79 8.04 -16.65
C ARG A 310 28.28 8.31 -16.88
N VAL A 311 29.02 7.35 -17.44
CA VAL A 311 30.49 7.42 -17.56
C VAL A 311 30.91 8.14 -18.85
N THR A 312 30.17 7.97 -19.94
CA THR A 312 30.52 8.54 -21.25
C THR A 312 30.17 10.01 -21.44
N SER A 313 29.31 10.59 -20.59
CA SER A 313 28.95 12.02 -20.67
C SER A 313 29.88 12.94 -19.84
N LYS A 314 31.04 12.44 -19.41
CA LYS A 314 32.07 13.18 -18.66
C LYS A 314 33.37 13.42 -19.47
N LEU A 315 33.36 13.13 -20.77
CA LEU A 315 34.44 13.46 -21.70
C LEU A 315 34.00 14.58 -22.64
#